data_AF-A0A257MT41-F1
#
_entry.id   AF-A0A257MT41-F1
#
_cell.length_a   1.000
_cell.length_b   1.000
_cell.length_c   1.000
_cell.angle_alpha   90.00
_cell.angle_beta   90.00
_cell.angle_gamma   90.00
#
_symmetry.space_group_name_H-M   'P 1'
#
loop_
_entity.id
_entity.type
_entity.pdbx_description
1 polymer ?
#
loop_
_entity_poly.entity_id
_entity_poly.type
_entity_poly.pdbx_seq_one_letter_code
_entity_poly.pdbx_strand_id
1 'polypeptide(L)'
;METMSDLLEKVHEFADHSFTKEEAEKLFAWKVQNIAVQSAKGDESYIYITFENGYTLFIRYFLNLDPTETKDTCEFTLGLKTDLVSRIKYDIHYAGYIHGQGYIRLRLAESKNRMQQMVLEEFYAPALKNIYKPIILRFQGFYNRDFFGVEADRERGEIFYAPVRHRSEHKAVSLGEVMGRLSELDLLLKEPQIRHALAEIDLQLSLLPSMVWSEL
;
A
#
# COMPACT_ATOMS: atom_id res chain seq x y z
N MET A 1 -9.87 15.03 13.20
CA MET A 1 -8.75 14.09 13.14
C MET A 1 -7.54 14.87 12.67
N GLU A 2 -6.53 15.00 13.51
CA GLU A 2 -5.31 15.78 13.26
C GLU A 2 -4.09 14.87 13.08
N THR A 3 -4.06 13.71 13.75
CA THR A 3 -2.94 12.77 13.73
C THR A 3 -3.33 11.37 13.24
N MET A 4 -2.34 10.55 12.92
CA MET A 4 -2.54 9.13 12.60
C MET A 4 -3.07 8.34 13.80
N SER A 5 -2.83 8.81 15.03
CA SER A 5 -3.39 8.23 16.26
C SER A 5 -4.90 8.44 16.34
N ASP A 6 -5.40 9.62 15.99
CA ASP A 6 -6.85 9.88 15.99
C ASP A 6 -7.57 8.97 15.00
N LEU A 7 -6.95 8.73 13.85
CA LEU A 7 -7.45 7.80 12.84
C LEU A 7 -7.40 6.35 13.34
N LEU A 8 -6.32 5.95 14.04
CA LEU A 8 -6.22 4.64 14.66
C LEU A 8 -7.35 4.39 15.68
N GLU A 9 -7.67 5.39 16.50
CA GLU A 9 -8.76 5.30 17.48
C GLU A 9 -10.12 5.09 16.81
N LYS A 10 -10.35 5.77 15.67
CA LYS A 10 -11.57 5.55 14.87
C LYS A 10 -11.62 4.19 14.20
N VAL A 11 -10.46 3.67 13.78
CA VAL A 11 -10.35 2.30 13.29
C VAL A 11 -10.69 1.30 14.41
N HIS A 12 -10.18 1.50 15.63
CA HIS A 12 -10.57 0.66 16.77
C HIS A 12 -12.07 0.73 17.06
N GLU A 13 -12.67 1.92 17.08
CA GLU A 13 -14.11 2.10 17.28
C GLU A 13 -14.92 1.37 16.20
N PHE A 14 -14.46 1.41 14.93
CA PHE A 14 -15.14 0.75 13.82
C PHE A 14 -15.22 -0.78 13.95
N ALA A 15 -14.33 -1.42 14.74
CA ALA A 15 -14.38 -2.85 15.04
C ALA A 15 -15.73 -3.29 15.64
N ASP A 16 -16.37 -2.41 16.42
CA ASP A 16 -17.59 -2.70 17.17
C ASP A 16 -18.88 -2.46 16.35
N HIS A 17 -18.74 -1.99 15.11
CA HIS A 17 -19.81 -1.35 14.33
C HIS A 17 -20.15 -2.09 13.03
N SER A 18 -20.35 -3.41 13.03
CA SER A 18 -20.88 -4.24 11.90
C SER A 18 -20.31 -4.02 10.48
N PHE A 19 -19.27 -3.20 10.34
CA PHE A 19 -18.59 -2.78 9.12
C PHE A 19 -19.49 -2.16 8.03
N THR A 20 -20.45 -1.32 8.41
CA THR A 20 -21.36 -0.65 7.46
C THR A 20 -20.79 0.65 6.88
N LYS A 21 -21.35 1.09 5.73
CA LYS A 21 -20.93 2.35 5.10
C LYS A 21 -21.34 3.55 5.94
N GLU A 22 -22.55 3.53 6.47
CA GLU A 22 -23.11 4.60 7.29
C GLU A 22 -22.29 4.83 8.56
N GLU A 23 -21.85 3.76 9.22
CA GLU A 23 -20.99 3.86 10.40
C GLU A 23 -19.59 4.35 10.04
N ALA A 24 -19.01 3.87 8.94
CA ALA A 24 -17.72 4.37 8.45
C ALA A 24 -17.77 5.87 8.11
N GLU A 25 -18.82 6.35 7.43
CA GLU A 25 -18.99 7.78 7.13
C GLU A 25 -19.08 8.62 8.41
N LYS A 26 -19.83 8.14 9.39
CA LYS A 26 -19.97 8.81 10.69
C LYS A 26 -18.66 8.89 11.46
N LEU A 27 -17.88 7.80 11.48
CA LEU A 27 -16.64 7.70 12.26
C LEU A 27 -15.49 8.47 11.60
N PHE A 28 -15.29 8.28 10.30
CA PHE A 28 -14.15 8.86 9.57
C PHE A 28 -14.44 10.26 9.02
N ALA A 29 -15.70 10.70 9.04
CA ALA A 29 -16.13 11.99 8.47
C ALA A 29 -15.76 12.18 6.99
N TRP A 30 -15.61 11.08 6.25
CA TRP A 30 -15.37 11.03 4.81
C TRP A 30 -16.46 10.21 4.15
N LYS A 31 -16.92 10.64 2.96
CA LYS A 31 -17.92 9.90 2.19
C LYS A 31 -17.37 8.58 1.70
N VAL A 32 -18.12 7.50 1.93
CA VAL A 32 -17.66 6.13 1.67
C VAL A 32 -18.17 5.68 0.31
N GLN A 33 -17.26 5.40 -0.60
CA GLN A 33 -17.59 4.81 -1.90
C GLN A 33 -17.88 3.32 -1.76
N ASN A 34 -16.98 2.57 -1.11
CA ASN A 34 -17.09 1.12 -0.99
C ASN A 34 -16.44 0.58 0.30
N ILE A 35 -16.95 -0.54 0.79
CA ILE A 35 -16.33 -1.34 1.85
C ILE A 35 -16.28 -2.77 1.37
N ALA A 36 -15.08 -3.36 1.41
CA ALA A 36 -14.87 -4.78 1.20
C ALA A 36 -14.40 -5.40 2.52
N VAL A 37 -15.17 -6.35 3.04
CA VAL A 37 -14.80 -7.12 4.23
C VAL A 37 -14.36 -8.52 3.78
N GLN A 38 -13.16 -8.91 4.17
CA GLN A 38 -12.64 -10.25 3.96
C GLN A 38 -12.34 -10.87 5.33
N SER A 39 -13.20 -11.79 5.75
CA SER A 39 -12.94 -12.66 6.89
C SER A 39 -11.92 -13.71 6.46
N ALA A 40 -10.65 -13.55 6.83
CA ALA A 40 -9.61 -14.47 6.41
C ALA A 40 -9.43 -15.61 7.41
N LYS A 41 -8.94 -16.74 6.90
CA LYS A 41 -8.49 -17.87 7.71
C LYS A 41 -7.28 -17.44 8.56
N GLY A 42 -7.28 -17.79 9.85
CA GLY A 42 -6.14 -17.61 10.76
C GLY A 42 -6.22 -16.38 11.67
N ASP A 43 -7.24 -16.33 12.52
CA ASP A 43 -7.43 -15.32 13.58
C ASP A 43 -7.30 -13.84 13.14
N GLU A 44 -7.68 -13.51 11.91
CA GLU A 44 -7.58 -12.15 11.38
C GLU A 44 -8.77 -11.75 10.50
N SER A 45 -9.17 -10.48 10.57
CA SER A 45 -10.17 -9.88 9.69
C SER A 45 -9.59 -8.69 8.95
N TYR A 46 -9.86 -8.61 7.65
CA TYR A 46 -9.38 -7.54 6.79
C TYR A 46 -10.54 -6.70 6.30
N ILE A 47 -10.38 -5.38 6.37
CA ILE A 47 -11.36 -4.43 5.86
C ILE A 47 -10.65 -3.45 4.95
N TYR A 48 -11.24 -3.23 3.77
CA TYR A 48 -10.76 -2.25 2.83
C TYR A 48 -11.87 -1.27 2.53
N ILE A 49 -11.68 -0.02 2.97
CA ILE A 49 -12.60 1.09 2.76
C ILE A 49 -12.04 1.98 1.66
N THR A 50 -12.87 2.33 0.69
CA THR A 50 -12.58 3.37 -0.30
C THR A 50 -13.50 4.56 -0.06
N PHE A 51 -12.94 5.76 -0.05
CA PHE A 51 -13.67 7.01 0.07
C PHE A 51 -13.82 7.71 -1.29
N GLU A 52 -14.83 8.57 -1.43
CA GLU A 52 -15.10 9.30 -2.69
C GLU A 52 -13.96 10.27 -3.08
N ASN A 53 -13.18 10.74 -2.12
CA ASN A 53 -12.03 11.61 -2.33
C ASN A 53 -10.76 10.85 -2.79
N GLY A 54 -10.87 9.54 -3.05
CA GLY A 54 -9.77 8.70 -3.54
C GLY A 54 -8.89 8.10 -2.46
N TYR A 55 -9.00 8.53 -1.20
CA TYR A 55 -8.29 7.90 -0.09
C TYR A 55 -8.86 6.51 0.21
N THR A 56 -8.02 5.67 0.80
CA THR A 56 -8.34 4.30 1.17
C THR A 56 -7.83 4.00 2.57
N LEU A 57 -8.54 3.12 3.26
CA LEU A 57 -8.09 2.52 4.51
C LEU A 57 -8.09 1.02 4.37
N PHE A 58 -6.92 0.42 4.45
CA PHE A 58 -6.77 -1.01 4.64
C PHE A 58 -6.54 -1.29 6.12
N ILE A 59 -7.44 -2.03 6.74
CA ILE A 59 -7.43 -2.31 8.17
C ILE A 59 -7.30 -3.82 8.36
N ARG A 60 -6.45 -4.22 9.29
CA ARG A 60 -6.30 -5.59 9.73
C ARG A 60 -6.54 -5.67 11.23
N TYR A 61 -7.52 -6.48 11.61
CA TYR A 61 -7.83 -6.81 13.01
C TYR A 61 -7.25 -8.17 13.37
N PHE A 62 -6.57 -8.23 14.51
CA PHE A 62 -5.99 -9.45 15.09
C PHE A 62 -6.98 -10.02 16.11
N LEU A 63 -7.65 -11.11 15.77
CA LEU A 63 -8.73 -11.72 16.57
C LEU A 63 -8.22 -12.57 17.74
N ASN A 64 -6.93 -12.92 17.73
CA ASN A 64 -6.29 -13.70 18.80
C ASN A 64 -5.72 -12.84 19.94
N LEU A 65 -5.76 -11.52 19.82
CA LEU A 65 -5.29 -10.60 20.85
C LEU A 65 -6.46 -10.15 21.72
N ASP A 66 -6.36 -10.35 23.02
CA ASP A 66 -7.35 -9.83 23.96
C ASP A 66 -7.22 -8.29 24.03
N PRO A 67 -8.25 -7.53 23.61
CA PRO A 67 -8.22 -6.07 23.66
C PRO A 67 -8.13 -5.52 25.08
N THR A 68 -8.51 -6.30 26.10
CA THR A 68 -8.36 -5.91 27.51
C THR A 68 -6.91 -6.01 28.00
N GLU A 69 -6.09 -6.84 27.35
CA GLU A 69 -4.68 -7.03 27.68
C GLU A 69 -3.75 -6.19 26.79
N THR A 70 -4.15 -5.91 25.53
CA THR A 70 -3.35 -5.13 24.60
C THR A 70 -4.19 -4.19 23.73
N LYS A 71 -3.75 -2.93 23.62
CA LYS A 71 -4.33 -1.95 22.68
C LYS A 71 -3.89 -2.17 21.22
N ASP A 72 -3.09 -3.20 20.95
CA ASP A 72 -2.47 -3.46 19.65
C ASP A 72 -3.25 -4.49 18.81
N THR A 73 -4.57 -4.44 18.88
CA THR A 73 -5.51 -5.38 18.24
C THR A 73 -5.79 -5.10 16.77
N CYS A 74 -5.29 -3.99 16.24
CA CYS A 74 -5.36 -3.71 14.81
C CYS A 74 -4.15 -2.92 14.29
N GLU A 75 -4.00 -2.97 12.99
CA GLU A 75 -3.16 -2.06 12.21
C GLU A 75 -3.95 -1.49 11.05
N PHE A 76 -3.63 -0.27 10.61
CA PHE A 76 -4.18 0.28 9.38
C PHE A 76 -3.11 0.87 8.48
N THR A 77 -3.40 0.87 7.19
CA THR A 77 -2.62 1.52 6.14
C THR A 77 -3.51 2.57 5.49
N LEU A 78 -3.05 3.82 5.48
CA LEU A 78 -3.69 4.91 4.74
C LEU A 78 -3.13 4.94 3.32
N GLY A 79 -4.01 4.88 2.34
CA GLY A 79 -3.66 4.93 0.93
C GLY A 79 -4.39 6.02 0.16
N LEU A 80 -3.93 6.21 -1.08
CA LEU A 80 -4.50 7.09 -2.09
C LEU A 80 -4.53 6.31 -3.40
N LYS A 81 -5.73 6.19 -3.99
CA LYS A 81 -5.88 5.59 -5.31
C LYS A 81 -5.16 6.41 -6.37
N THR A 82 -4.49 5.69 -7.26
CA THR A 82 -3.84 6.26 -8.44
C THR A 82 -4.26 5.47 -9.68
N ASP A 83 -4.16 6.09 -10.85
CA ASP A 83 -4.45 5.47 -12.15
C ASP A 83 -3.26 4.68 -12.71
N LEU A 84 -2.22 4.48 -11.90
CA LEU A 84 -1.12 3.60 -12.23
C LEU A 84 -1.60 2.14 -12.26
N VAL A 85 -1.40 1.48 -13.38
CA VAL A 85 -1.71 0.05 -13.56
C VAL A 85 -0.48 -0.69 -14.07
N SER A 86 -0.42 -1.99 -13.77
CA SER A 86 0.68 -2.87 -14.15
C SER A 86 0.17 -4.24 -14.55
N ARG A 87 0.81 -4.86 -15.55
CA ARG A 87 0.49 -6.24 -15.94
C ARG A 87 0.81 -7.26 -14.84
N ILE A 88 1.85 -6.97 -14.06
CA ILE A 88 2.34 -7.81 -12.97
C ILE A 88 2.06 -7.07 -11.67
N LYS A 89 1.34 -7.72 -10.75
CA LYS A 89 1.13 -7.13 -9.43
C LYS A 89 2.47 -6.95 -8.71
N TYR A 90 2.71 -5.74 -8.22
CA TYR A 90 3.88 -5.44 -7.41
C TYR A 90 3.58 -4.48 -6.26
N ASP A 91 4.43 -4.55 -5.23
CA ASP A 91 4.53 -3.60 -4.13
C ASP A 91 5.98 -3.10 -4.06
N ILE A 92 6.18 -1.78 -4.03
CA ILE A 92 7.50 -1.16 -3.95
C ILE A 92 7.54 -0.02 -2.93
N HIS A 93 8.50 -0.08 -2.02
CA HIS A 93 8.64 0.92 -0.96
C HIS A 93 10.08 1.01 -0.42
N TYR A 94 10.35 2.07 0.33
CA TYR A 94 11.62 2.25 1.01
C TYR A 94 11.74 1.31 2.22
N ALA A 95 12.89 0.68 2.42
CA ALA A 95 13.20 -0.08 3.61
C ALA A 95 14.57 0.36 4.18
N GLY A 96 14.58 0.75 5.46
CA GLY A 96 15.81 1.11 6.17
C GLY A 96 16.67 -0.11 6.52
N TYR A 97 17.99 0.03 6.42
CA TYR A 97 18.97 -0.93 6.97
C TYR A 97 19.57 -0.39 8.28
N ILE A 98 20.04 -1.29 9.14
CA ILE A 98 20.67 -0.95 10.45
C ILE A 98 21.97 -0.12 10.28
N HIS A 99 22.49 0.05 9.06
CA HIS A 99 23.78 0.72 8.76
C HIS A 99 23.62 2.01 7.93
N GLY A 100 22.44 2.65 7.97
CA GLY A 100 22.24 3.99 7.40
C GLY A 100 22.12 4.06 5.87
N GLN A 101 22.19 2.93 5.16
CA GLN A 101 21.88 2.84 3.74
C GLN A 101 20.50 2.21 3.56
N GLY A 102 19.51 3.00 3.16
CA GLY A 102 18.20 2.49 2.76
C GLY A 102 18.25 1.79 1.41
N TYR A 103 17.37 0.81 1.23
CA TYR A 103 17.20 0.11 -0.05
C TYR A 103 15.73 0.08 -0.46
N ILE A 104 15.49 -0.26 -1.73
CA ILE A 104 14.15 -0.42 -2.28
C ILE A 104 13.73 -1.86 -2.07
N ARG A 105 12.67 -2.05 -1.28
CA ARG A 105 11.97 -3.32 -1.21
C ARG A 105 10.97 -3.37 -2.35
N LEU A 106 11.05 -4.45 -3.12
CA LEU A 106 10.12 -4.76 -4.19
C LEU A 106 9.62 -6.19 -3.98
N ARG A 107 8.31 -6.37 -4.01
CA ARG A 107 7.65 -7.66 -4.04
C ARG A 107 6.84 -7.77 -5.32
N LEU A 108 7.04 -8.84 -6.08
CA LEU A 108 6.20 -9.20 -7.21
C LEU A 108 5.22 -10.29 -6.78
N ALA A 109 4.05 -10.37 -7.41
CA ALA A 109 3.18 -11.53 -7.27
C ALA A 109 3.87 -12.78 -7.81
N GLU A 110 3.75 -13.89 -7.10
CA GLU A 110 4.35 -15.17 -7.48
C GLU A 110 3.67 -15.72 -8.73
N SER A 111 4.48 -16.15 -9.71
CA SER A 111 4.00 -16.96 -10.82
C SER A 111 4.17 -18.45 -10.53
N LYS A 112 3.17 -19.25 -10.94
CA LYS A 112 3.27 -20.72 -10.97
C LYS A 112 4.31 -21.20 -11.98
N ASN A 113 4.60 -20.40 -13.01
CA ASN A 113 5.60 -20.72 -14.02
C ASN A 113 6.99 -20.24 -13.54
N ARG A 114 7.86 -21.20 -13.21
CA ARG A 114 9.22 -20.92 -12.71
C ARG A 114 10.07 -20.12 -13.69
N MET A 115 9.92 -20.35 -15.00
CA MET A 115 10.66 -19.57 -16.01
C MET A 115 10.17 -18.13 -16.05
N GLN A 116 8.86 -17.91 -15.94
CA GLN A 116 8.28 -16.58 -15.82
C GLN A 116 8.76 -15.87 -14.56
N GLN A 117 8.75 -16.55 -13.41
CA GLN A 117 9.24 -16.00 -12.15
C GLN A 117 10.71 -15.56 -12.26
N MET A 118 11.56 -16.38 -12.87
CA MET A 118 12.97 -16.06 -13.09
C MET A 118 13.14 -14.81 -13.97
N VAL A 119 12.38 -14.71 -15.06
CA VAL A 119 12.38 -13.51 -15.93
C VAL A 119 11.95 -12.26 -15.17
N LEU A 120 10.90 -12.37 -14.35
CA LEU A 120 10.41 -11.26 -13.54
C LEU A 120 11.46 -10.82 -12.51
N GLU A 121 12.16 -11.75 -11.88
CA GLU A 121 13.19 -11.46 -10.88
C GLU A 121 14.48 -10.91 -11.49
N GLU A 122 14.92 -11.43 -12.66
CA GLU A 122 16.19 -11.07 -13.28
C GLU A 122 16.11 -9.81 -14.15
N PHE A 123 14.94 -9.51 -14.74
CA PHE A 123 14.78 -8.40 -15.69
C PHE A 123 13.77 -7.36 -15.22
N TYR A 124 12.54 -7.78 -14.90
CA TYR A 124 11.46 -6.84 -14.56
C TYR A 124 11.75 -6.11 -13.24
N ALA A 125 12.09 -6.85 -12.20
CA ALA A 125 12.34 -6.28 -10.87
C ALA A 125 13.49 -5.26 -10.86
N PRO A 126 14.66 -5.52 -11.48
CA PRO A 126 15.73 -4.52 -11.56
C PRO A 126 15.33 -3.28 -12.37
N ALA A 127 14.65 -3.45 -13.50
CA ALA A 127 14.21 -2.32 -14.32
C ALA A 127 13.20 -1.44 -13.56
N LEU A 128 12.22 -2.06 -12.89
CA LEU A 128 11.25 -1.38 -12.05
C LEU A 128 11.93 -0.63 -10.91
N LYS A 129 12.87 -1.28 -10.20
CA LYS A 129 13.67 -0.64 -9.15
C LYS A 129 14.43 0.58 -9.67
N ASN A 130 14.98 0.54 -10.87
CA ASN A 130 15.72 1.67 -11.44
C ASN A 130 14.82 2.89 -11.69
N ILE A 131 13.58 2.67 -12.15
CA ILE A 131 12.59 3.76 -12.31
C ILE A 131 12.20 4.33 -10.95
N TYR A 132 11.89 3.47 -9.99
CA TYR A 132 11.39 3.90 -8.67
C TYR A 132 12.49 4.43 -7.75
N LYS A 133 13.76 4.09 -7.96
CA LYS A 133 14.86 4.53 -7.10
C LYS A 133 14.91 6.04 -6.85
N PRO A 134 14.92 6.91 -7.87
CA PRO A 134 14.92 8.35 -7.65
C PRO A 134 13.64 8.87 -6.97
N ILE A 135 12.54 8.12 -7.05
CA ILE A 135 11.25 8.46 -6.46
C ILE A 135 11.24 8.04 -4.99
N ILE A 136 11.29 6.75 -4.70
CA ILE A 136 11.16 6.16 -3.37
C ILE A 136 12.22 6.67 -2.38
N LEU A 137 13.43 6.98 -2.85
CA LEU A 137 14.46 7.56 -1.98
C LEU A 137 14.11 8.98 -1.47
N ARG A 138 13.25 9.72 -2.19
CA ARG A 138 12.71 11.03 -1.76
C ARG A 138 11.53 10.90 -0.80
N PHE A 139 10.85 9.75 -0.82
CA PHE A 139 9.66 9.46 -0.02
C PHE A 139 9.98 8.46 1.11
N GLN A 140 10.99 8.81 1.90
CA GLN A 140 11.24 8.16 3.19
C GLN A 140 10.10 8.51 4.15
N GLY A 141 9.89 7.64 5.16
CA GLY A 141 8.97 7.94 6.24
C GLY A 141 9.41 9.12 7.10
N PHE A 142 8.59 9.48 8.08
CA PHE A 142 8.90 10.53 9.05
C PHE A 142 9.79 10.02 10.19
N TYR A 143 9.85 8.70 10.37
CA TYR A 143 10.65 7.97 11.35
C TYR A 143 11.55 6.93 10.65
N ASN A 144 12.23 6.09 11.43
CA ASN A 144 13.19 5.13 10.88
C ASN A 144 12.54 3.87 10.27
N ARG A 145 11.26 3.60 10.60
CA ARG A 145 10.59 2.32 10.29
C ARG A 145 9.35 2.47 9.41
N ASP A 146 8.90 3.70 9.18
CA ASP A 146 7.83 4.05 8.27
C ASP A 146 8.39 4.40 6.89
N PHE A 147 7.49 4.46 5.92
CA PHE A 147 7.81 4.65 4.52
C PHE A 147 6.55 4.98 3.74
N PHE A 148 6.73 5.50 2.53
CA PHE A 148 5.69 5.52 1.51
C PHE A 148 5.99 4.44 0.46
N GLY A 149 4.94 3.86 -0.08
CA GLY A 149 5.00 2.77 -1.03
C GLY A 149 3.98 2.92 -2.16
N VAL A 150 4.15 2.08 -3.17
CA VAL A 150 3.27 1.99 -4.33
C VAL A 150 2.94 0.51 -4.55
N GLU A 151 1.65 0.18 -4.55
CA GLU A 151 1.11 -1.07 -5.04
C GLU A 151 0.48 -0.81 -6.41
N ALA A 152 0.77 -1.66 -7.40
CA ALA A 152 0.11 -1.61 -8.69
C ALA A 152 -0.19 -3.02 -9.17
N ASP A 153 -1.39 -3.21 -9.72
CA ASP A 153 -1.81 -4.40 -10.45
C ASP A 153 -2.62 -4.01 -11.69
N ARG A 154 -3.28 -4.98 -12.32
CA ARG A 154 -4.00 -4.76 -13.59
C ARG A 154 -5.24 -3.90 -13.45
N GLU A 155 -5.84 -3.89 -12.27
CA GLU A 155 -7.13 -3.27 -12.02
C GLU A 155 -7.01 -2.00 -11.17
N ARG A 156 -5.97 -1.91 -10.33
CA ARG A 156 -5.80 -0.81 -9.39
C ARG A 156 -4.33 -0.45 -9.16
N GLY A 157 -4.12 0.84 -8.94
CA GLY A 157 -2.92 1.39 -8.34
C GLY A 157 -3.26 2.07 -7.01
N GLU A 158 -2.38 1.91 -6.04
CA GLU A 158 -2.49 2.54 -4.73
C GLU A 158 -1.13 3.02 -4.27
N ILE A 159 -1.09 4.25 -3.78
CA ILE A 159 0.05 4.79 -3.06
C ILE A 159 -0.32 4.74 -1.59
N PHE A 160 0.59 4.31 -0.74
CA PHE A 160 0.25 4.10 0.66
C PHE A 160 1.37 4.50 1.61
N TYR A 161 0.99 4.72 2.85
CA TYR A 161 1.90 4.97 3.95
C TYR A 161 1.99 3.75 4.87
N ALA A 162 3.16 3.53 5.47
CA ALA A 162 3.45 2.34 6.26
C ALA A 162 2.37 2.01 7.32
N PRO A 163 2.12 0.72 7.61
CA PRO A 163 1.09 0.31 8.56
C PRO A 163 1.27 0.95 9.94
N VAL A 164 0.23 1.58 10.45
CA VAL A 164 0.18 2.25 11.76
C VAL A 164 -0.45 1.33 12.78
N ARG A 165 0.25 1.17 13.90
CA ARG A 165 -0.16 0.36 15.07
C ARG A 165 -0.12 1.17 16.33
N HIS A 166 -0.77 0.66 17.38
CA HIS A 166 -0.77 1.35 18.67
C HIS A 166 0.65 1.54 19.24
N ARG A 167 1.55 0.60 18.99
CA ARG A 167 2.95 0.66 19.47
C ARG A 167 3.92 1.37 18.52
N SER A 168 3.45 1.77 17.34
CA SER A 168 4.28 2.46 16.34
C SER A 168 4.57 3.90 16.74
N GLU A 169 5.81 4.37 16.52
CA GLU A 169 6.19 5.78 16.73
C GLU A 169 5.47 6.71 15.75
N HIS A 170 5.29 6.25 14.52
CA HIS A 170 4.69 7.02 13.43
C HIS A 170 3.17 7.23 13.54
N LYS A 171 2.52 6.78 14.63
CA LYS A 171 1.15 7.19 14.97
C LYS A 171 1.07 8.67 15.36
N ALA A 172 2.18 9.27 15.79
CA ALA A 172 2.25 10.68 16.18
C ALA A 172 2.33 11.65 14.99
N VAL A 173 2.49 11.16 13.77
CA VAL A 173 2.56 12.00 12.56
C VAL A 173 1.21 12.69 12.32
N SER A 174 1.26 13.92 11.82
CA SER A 174 0.05 14.62 11.37
C SER A 174 -0.59 13.89 10.19
N LEU A 175 -1.90 13.66 10.25
CA LEU A 175 -2.66 13.09 9.16
C LEU A 175 -2.53 13.94 7.89
N GLY A 176 -2.53 15.27 8.04
CA GLY A 176 -2.36 16.21 6.92
C GLY A 176 -0.99 16.11 6.24
N GLU A 177 0.08 15.87 7.00
CA GLU A 177 1.42 15.67 6.44
C GLU A 177 1.50 14.36 5.63
N VAL A 178 0.93 13.27 6.15
CA VAL A 178 0.86 11.99 5.43
C VAL A 178 0.06 12.15 4.14
N MET A 179 -1.13 12.76 4.23
CA MET A 179 -1.99 13.02 3.07
C MET A 179 -1.30 13.89 2.02
N GLY A 180 -0.60 14.94 2.44
CA GLY A 180 0.16 15.83 1.56
C GLY A 180 1.28 15.09 0.83
N ARG A 181 2.03 14.22 1.52
CA ARG A 181 3.08 13.38 0.92
C ARG A 181 2.51 12.33 -0.04
N LEU A 182 1.36 11.72 0.27
CA LEU A 182 0.68 10.82 -0.66
C LEU A 182 0.31 11.54 -1.97
N SER A 183 -0.24 12.75 -1.86
CA SER A 183 -0.57 13.57 -3.04
C SER A 183 0.67 14.02 -3.82
N GLU A 184 1.76 14.37 -3.14
CA GLU A 184 3.03 14.72 -3.79
C GLU A 184 3.60 13.52 -4.58
N LEU A 185 3.54 12.32 -4.00
CA LEU A 185 3.97 11.09 -4.67
C LEU A 185 3.08 10.77 -5.88
N ASP A 186 1.76 10.95 -5.76
CA ASP A 186 0.83 10.75 -6.89
C ASP A 186 1.14 11.69 -8.06
N LEU A 187 1.37 12.98 -7.79
CA LEU A 187 1.74 13.95 -8.82
C LEU A 187 3.07 13.60 -9.50
N LEU A 188 4.05 13.12 -8.72
CA LEU A 188 5.33 12.67 -9.28
C LEU A 188 5.17 11.43 -10.18
N LEU A 189 4.39 10.44 -9.75
CA LEU A 189 4.11 9.25 -10.58
C LEU A 189 3.31 9.58 -11.85
N LYS A 190 2.64 10.73 -11.88
CA LYS A 190 1.94 11.27 -13.05
C LYS A 190 2.86 11.94 -14.06
N GLU A 191 4.14 12.15 -13.75
CA GLU A 191 5.08 12.74 -14.70
C GLU A 191 5.21 11.87 -15.96
N PRO A 192 5.15 12.45 -17.17
CA PRO A 192 5.16 11.69 -18.42
C PRO A 192 6.37 10.76 -18.57
N GLN A 193 7.53 11.17 -18.07
CA GLN A 193 8.77 10.39 -18.15
C GLN A 193 8.67 9.10 -17.31
N ILE A 194 8.11 9.21 -16.09
CA ILE A 194 7.91 8.05 -15.20
C ILE A 194 6.86 7.12 -15.80
N ARG A 195 5.73 7.66 -16.26
CA ARG A 195 4.68 6.85 -16.92
C ARG A 195 5.18 6.13 -18.14
N HIS A 196 5.94 6.82 -18.99
CA HIS A 196 6.49 6.23 -20.19
C HIS A 196 7.47 5.10 -19.87
N ALA A 197 8.36 5.31 -18.91
CA ALA A 197 9.30 4.29 -18.48
C ALA A 197 8.59 3.05 -17.90
N LEU A 198 7.55 3.24 -17.07
CA LEU A 198 6.77 2.12 -16.52
C LEU A 198 6.03 1.35 -17.61
N ALA A 199 5.40 2.06 -18.55
CA ALA A 199 4.71 1.46 -19.69
C ALA A 199 5.66 0.72 -20.64
N GLU A 200 6.88 1.24 -20.83
CA GLU A 200 7.91 0.61 -21.66
C GLU A 200 8.32 -0.75 -21.10
N ILE A 201 8.56 -0.86 -19.80
CA ILE A 201 8.90 -2.15 -19.17
C ILE A 201 7.73 -3.14 -19.34
N ASP A 202 6.50 -2.71 -19.10
CA ASP A 202 5.32 -3.56 -19.28
C ASP A 202 5.13 -4.01 -20.74
N LEU A 203 5.47 -3.16 -21.71
CA LEU A 203 5.51 -3.50 -23.12
C LEU A 203 6.61 -4.53 -23.42
N GLN A 204 7.82 -4.34 -22.89
CA GLN A 204 8.94 -5.26 -23.07
C GLN A 204 8.60 -6.67 -22.54
N LEU A 205 7.89 -6.76 -21.41
CA LEU A 205 7.35 -8.04 -20.94
C LEU A 205 6.42 -8.68 -21.97
N SER A 206 5.52 -7.92 -22.58
CA SER A 206 4.57 -8.46 -23.56
C SER A 206 5.20 -9.04 -24.82
N LEU A 207 6.45 -8.66 -25.12
CA LEU A 207 7.20 -9.15 -26.28
C LEU A 207 7.92 -10.48 -25.99
N LEU A 208 7.94 -10.94 -24.74
CA LEU A 208 8.56 -12.23 -24.41
C LEU A 208 7.73 -13.41 -24.94
N PRO A 209 8.37 -14.54 -25.29
CA PRO A 209 7.69 -15.66 -25.96
C PRO A 209 6.50 -16.21 -25.16
N SER A 210 5.47 -16.69 -25.87
CA SER A 210 4.24 -17.24 -25.29
C SER A 210 4.46 -18.39 -24.29
N MET A 211 5.56 -19.13 -24.41
CA MET A 211 5.95 -20.18 -23.45
C MET A 211 6.24 -19.63 -22.04
N VAL A 212 6.53 -18.34 -21.91
CA VAL A 212 6.77 -17.63 -20.64
C VAL A 212 5.44 -17.14 -20.04
N TRP A 213 4.38 -16.98 -20.83
CA TRP A 213 3.14 -16.28 -20.45
C TRP A 213 1.88 -17.15 -20.45
N SER A 214 2.01 -18.47 -20.39
CA SER A 214 0.90 -19.42 -20.58
C SER A 214 -0.31 -19.26 -19.63
N GLU A 215 -0.24 -18.42 -18.60
CA GLU A 215 -1.33 -18.19 -17.62
C GLU A 215 -1.49 -16.72 -17.18
N LEU A 216 -1.11 -15.72 -18.00
CA LEU A 216 -1.44 -14.32 -17.70
C LEU A 216 -2.91 -13.99 -18.01
#